data_AF-A0A970A673-F1
#
_entry.id   AF-A0A970A673-F1
#
_cell.length_a   1.000
_cell.length_b   1.000
_cell.length_c   1.000
_cell.angle_alpha   90.00
_cell.angle_beta   90.00
_cell.angle_gamma   90.00
#
_symmetry.space_group_name_H-M   'P 1'
#
loop_
_entity.id
_entity.type
_entity.pdbx_description
1 polymer ?
#
loop_
_entity_poly.entity_id
_entity_poly.type
_entity_poly.pdbx_seq_one_letter_code
_entity_poly.pdbx_strand_id
1 'polypeptide(L)'
;MKKLLSLTNLTALFVSACLFVSVFAIPSMLSAQEPEYFSPALLQNAYQYYAEQRFEEAHNEIQNLFNRIPPAGYNYENDNPDEDELISAEELRLFDISVCISAAYDSFFNMTPEALWITRAVEETAKLQDEATTEEIMALLDTANAVSMICSMYQNEDYGDVLDAILETEKEAAPTDHEFFMFEIKALISCGEKLLNRDLINQAHSLYKFAVDEMKLEDYKMARLKKILGY
;
A
#
# COMPACT_ATOMS: atom_id res chain seq x y z
N MET A 1 -6.81 36.46 13.26
CA MET A 1 -8.25 36.34 13.59
C MET A 1 -8.88 35.42 12.54
N LYS A 2 -9.29 34.22 12.96
CA LYS A 2 -10.21 33.27 12.29
C LYS A 2 -9.92 32.84 10.84
N LYS A 3 -9.45 31.60 10.70
CA LYS A 3 -10.25 30.49 10.16
C LYS A 3 -9.71 29.19 10.76
N LEU A 4 -10.24 28.83 11.93
CA LEU A 4 -10.24 27.43 12.35
C LEU A 4 -11.05 26.68 11.29
N LEU A 5 -10.40 25.74 10.62
CA LEU A 5 -11.02 24.78 9.70
C LEU A 5 -12.20 24.13 10.43
N SER A 6 -13.40 24.34 9.89
CA SER A 6 -14.61 23.74 10.43
C SER A 6 -14.59 22.25 10.11
N LEU A 7 -14.63 21.44 11.16
CA LEU A 7 -14.85 19.98 11.22
C LEU A 7 -16.11 19.46 10.46
N THR A 8 -16.75 20.29 9.64
CA THR A 8 -18.06 20.03 9.02
C THR A 8 -17.98 19.46 7.60
N ASN A 9 -16.78 19.31 7.02
CA ASN A 9 -16.63 18.72 5.68
C ASN A 9 -16.12 17.25 5.69
N LEU A 10 -15.83 16.66 6.85
CA LEU A 10 -15.24 15.31 6.96
C LEU A 10 -16.27 14.16 7.08
N THR A 11 -17.58 14.43 7.02
CA THR A 11 -18.63 13.43 7.30
C THR A 11 -19.44 12.98 6.08
N ALA A 12 -19.01 13.33 4.87
CA ALA A 12 -19.59 12.79 3.66
C ALA A 12 -18.46 12.19 2.82
N LEU A 13 -18.21 10.89 2.96
CA LEU A 13 -17.96 9.96 1.85
C LEU A 13 -17.56 8.57 2.39
N PHE A 14 -18.39 7.59 2.02
CA PHE A 14 -18.12 6.18 1.77
C PHE A 14 -18.06 5.10 2.85
N VAL A 15 -18.86 4.08 2.51
CA VAL A 15 -19.05 2.72 2.99
C VAL A 15 -18.46 1.81 1.91
N SER A 16 -17.97 0.62 2.30
CA SER A 16 -17.60 -0.53 1.45
C SER A 16 -16.11 -0.55 1.03
N ALA A 17 -15.31 -1.62 1.15
CA ALA A 17 -15.53 -3.01 1.57
C ALA A 17 -14.24 -3.53 2.23
N CYS A 18 -14.39 -4.30 3.32
CA CYS A 18 -13.32 -5.15 3.83
C CYS A 18 -13.10 -6.32 2.86
N LEU A 19 -11.92 -6.42 2.26
CA LEU A 19 -11.41 -7.65 1.66
C LEU A 19 -9.96 -7.82 2.11
N PHE A 20 -9.57 -9.08 2.30
CA PHE A 20 -8.29 -9.59 2.82
C PHE A 20 -8.13 -9.65 4.34
N VAL A 21 -8.81 -10.59 4.98
CA VAL A 21 -8.15 -11.61 5.82
C VAL A 21 -8.99 -12.89 5.82
N SER A 22 -8.50 -13.96 5.19
CA SER A 22 -8.89 -15.32 5.60
C SER A 22 -7.72 -16.27 5.39
N VAL A 23 -7.10 -16.63 6.52
CA VAL A 23 -6.06 -17.65 6.67
C VAL A 23 -6.66 -19.02 6.38
N PHE A 24 -6.10 -19.76 5.41
CA PHE A 24 -6.31 -21.20 5.27
C PHE A 24 -5.05 -21.97 5.64
N ALA A 25 -5.21 -23.03 6.42
CA ALA A 25 -4.16 -23.97 6.81
C ALA A 25 -4.41 -25.31 6.11
N ILE A 26 -3.42 -25.86 5.39
CA ILE A 26 -3.51 -27.18 4.72
C ILE A 26 -2.14 -27.90 4.74
N PRO A 27 -2.10 -29.26 4.82
CA PRO A 27 -0.98 -30.03 5.33
C PRO A 27 0.03 -30.46 4.25
N SER A 28 1.28 -30.66 4.68
CA SER A 28 2.41 -31.11 3.88
C SER A 28 2.38 -32.59 3.51
N MET A 29 2.52 -32.90 2.22
CA MET A 29 2.94 -34.21 1.69
C MET A 29 3.84 -34.00 0.45
N LEU A 30 5.05 -34.55 0.49
CA LEU A 30 6.04 -34.58 -0.60
C LEU A 30 5.68 -35.65 -1.65
N SER A 31 5.88 -35.37 -2.95
CA SER A 31 6.75 -36.18 -3.84
C SER A 31 6.97 -35.59 -5.24
N ALA A 32 8.22 -35.69 -5.73
CA ALA A 32 8.71 -35.73 -7.12
C ALA A 32 8.39 -34.56 -8.08
N GLN A 33 9.40 -33.71 -8.37
CA GLN A 33 9.27 -32.55 -9.27
C GLN A 33 9.64 -32.87 -10.73
N GLU A 34 8.61 -33.04 -11.56
CA GLU A 34 8.58 -32.46 -12.91
C GLU A 34 8.63 -30.91 -12.80
N PRO A 35 8.94 -30.14 -13.87
CA PRO A 35 8.90 -28.68 -13.77
C PRO A 35 7.48 -28.23 -13.39
N GLU A 36 7.28 -27.94 -12.12
CA GLU A 36 6.04 -27.40 -11.56
C GLU A 36 5.82 -26.01 -12.15
N TYR A 37 4.92 -25.93 -13.12
CA TYR A 37 4.46 -24.68 -13.76
C TYR A 37 3.66 -23.78 -12.79
N PHE A 38 3.46 -24.21 -11.54
CA PHE A 38 3.02 -23.38 -10.44
C PHE A 38 3.65 -23.89 -9.14
N SER A 39 4.15 -22.99 -8.29
CA SER A 39 4.76 -23.37 -7.00
C SER A 39 4.01 -22.71 -5.86
N PRO A 40 3.08 -23.44 -5.20
CA PRO A 40 2.36 -22.94 -4.04
C PRO A 40 3.30 -22.44 -2.92
N ALA A 41 4.47 -23.07 -2.79
CA ALA A 41 5.50 -22.67 -1.85
C ALA A 41 6.05 -21.26 -2.13
N LEU A 42 6.27 -20.89 -3.40
CA LEU A 42 6.73 -19.53 -3.73
C LEU A 42 5.65 -18.48 -3.47
N LEU A 43 4.38 -18.80 -3.79
CA LEU A 43 3.26 -17.89 -3.52
C LEU A 43 3.07 -17.70 -2.00
N GLN A 44 3.15 -18.79 -1.23
CA GLN A 44 3.12 -18.74 0.21
C GLN A 44 4.27 -17.91 0.79
N ASN A 45 5.50 -18.09 0.28
CA ASN A 45 6.65 -17.29 0.69
C ASN A 45 6.45 -15.81 0.38
N ALA A 46 5.94 -15.47 -0.81
CA ALA A 46 5.64 -14.09 -1.18
C ALA A 46 4.66 -13.43 -0.21
N TYR A 47 3.55 -14.10 0.12
CA TYR A 47 2.59 -13.62 1.13
C TYR A 47 3.22 -13.48 2.52
N GLN A 48 4.04 -14.45 2.93
CA GLN A 48 4.73 -14.40 4.21
C GLN A 48 5.69 -13.21 4.27
N TYR A 49 6.54 -13.02 3.25
CA TYR A 49 7.47 -11.90 3.18
C TYR A 49 6.73 -10.56 3.16
N TYR A 50 5.62 -10.46 2.43
CA TYR A 50 4.78 -9.27 2.44
C TYR A 50 4.22 -8.96 3.85
N ALA A 51 3.67 -9.97 4.54
CA ALA A 51 3.17 -9.81 5.91
C ALA A 51 4.28 -9.43 6.92
N GLU A 52 5.51 -9.90 6.67
CA GLU A 52 6.72 -9.56 7.44
C GLU A 52 7.34 -8.21 7.03
N GLN A 53 6.74 -7.47 6.08
CA GLN A 53 7.25 -6.19 5.52
C GLN A 53 8.60 -6.34 4.82
N ARG A 54 8.91 -7.53 4.30
CA ARG A 54 10.10 -7.88 3.52
C ARG A 54 9.79 -7.77 2.03
N PHE A 55 9.52 -6.54 1.60
CA PHE A 55 8.94 -6.27 0.27
C PHE A 55 9.86 -6.66 -0.90
N GLU A 56 11.18 -6.51 -0.75
CA GLU A 56 12.12 -6.93 -1.79
C GLU A 56 12.10 -8.46 -1.97
N GLU A 57 12.06 -9.22 -0.88
CA GLU A 57 11.93 -10.68 -0.97
C GLU A 57 10.55 -11.10 -1.51
N ALA A 58 9.47 -10.44 -1.09
CA ALA A 58 8.14 -10.69 -1.65
C ALA A 58 8.09 -10.44 -3.17
N HIS A 59 8.60 -9.29 -3.62
CA HIS A 59 8.71 -8.94 -5.04
C HIS A 59 9.54 -9.98 -5.80
N ASN A 60 10.71 -10.38 -5.29
CA ASN A 60 11.56 -11.38 -5.94
C ASN A 60 10.86 -12.74 -6.08
N GLU A 61 10.09 -13.19 -5.09
CA GLU A 61 9.33 -14.44 -5.20
C GLU A 61 8.17 -14.33 -6.21
N ILE A 62 7.53 -13.17 -6.32
CA ILE A 62 6.51 -12.91 -7.34
C ILE A 62 7.14 -12.92 -8.75
N GLN A 63 8.30 -12.30 -8.93
CA GLN A 63 9.04 -12.35 -10.19
C GLN A 63 9.48 -13.79 -10.54
N ASN A 64 9.84 -14.60 -9.55
CA ASN A 64 10.11 -16.04 -9.75
C ASN A 64 8.85 -16.80 -10.19
N LEU A 65 7.67 -16.45 -9.66
CA LEU A 65 6.39 -17.04 -10.06
C LEU A 65 6.02 -16.69 -11.50
N PHE A 66 6.23 -15.45 -11.95
CA PHE A 66 5.98 -15.06 -13.34
C PHE A 66 6.75 -15.91 -14.36
N ASN A 67 7.98 -16.32 -14.03
CA ASN A 67 8.79 -17.19 -14.87
C ASN A 67 8.29 -18.64 -14.94
N ARG A 68 7.33 -19.01 -14.09
CA ARG A 68 6.77 -20.37 -14.00
C ARG A 68 5.36 -20.46 -14.57
N ILE A 69 4.66 -19.33 -14.73
CA ILE A 69 3.34 -19.30 -15.36
C ILE A 69 3.43 -19.95 -16.74
N PRO A 70 2.65 -21.02 -17.01
CA PRO A 70 2.73 -21.69 -18.28
C PRO A 70 2.22 -20.78 -19.40
N PRO A 71 2.77 -20.92 -20.61
CA PRO A 71 2.38 -20.11 -21.75
C PRO A 71 0.89 -20.31 -22.10
N ALA A 72 0.29 -19.27 -22.68
CA ALA A 72 -1.10 -19.31 -23.14
C ALA A 72 -1.33 -20.52 -24.08
N GLY A 73 -2.32 -21.36 -23.74
CA GLY A 73 -2.65 -22.59 -24.48
C GLY A 73 -2.08 -23.88 -23.88
N TYR A 74 -1.46 -23.84 -22.70
CA TYR A 74 -1.12 -25.04 -21.93
C TYR A 74 -2.39 -25.72 -21.44
N ASN A 75 -2.58 -26.99 -21.82
CA ASN A 75 -3.81 -27.74 -21.53
C ASN A 75 -3.67 -28.46 -20.19
N TYR A 76 -4.28 -27.93 -19.14
CA TYR A 76 -4.30 -28.51 -17.79
C TYR A 76 -5.15 -29.78 -17.66
N GLU A 77 -5.96 -30.09 -18.69
CA GLU A 77 -6.95 -31.18 -18.70
C GLU A 77 -6.41 -32.59 -18.42
N ASN A 78 -5.08 -32.81 -18.37
CA ASN A 78 -4.51 -34.14 -18.19
C ASN A 78 -3.94 -34.44 -16.78
N ASP A 79 -3.66 -33.46 -15.91
CA ASP A 79 -2.82 -33.74 -14.72
C ASP A 79 -3.35 -33.36 -13.33
N ASN A 80 -4.36 -32.48 -13.16
CA ASN A 80 -5.18 -32.46 -11.93
C ASN A 80 -6.32 -31.42 -12.04
N PRO A 81 -7.55 -31.74 -11.60
CA PRO A 81 -8.67 -30.82 -11.65
C PRO A 81 -8.83 -30.12 -10.30
N ASP A 82 -8.26 -28.94 -10.15
CA ASP A 82 -8.77 -27.90 -9.25
C ASP A 82 -8.39 -26.55 -9.89
N GLU A 83 -9.11 -26.18 -10.95
CA GLU A 83 -8.97 -24.87 -11.63
C GLU A 83 -9.15 -23.69 -10.66
N ASP A 84 -9.78 -23.93 -9.50
CA ASP A 84 -10.01 -22.96 -8.42
C ASP A 84 -8.75 -22.67 -7.55
N GLU A 85 -7.62 -23.38 -7.73
CA GLU A 85 -6.40 -23.22 -6.90
C GLU A 85 -5.23 -22.47 -7.60
N LEU A 86 -5.38 -22.08 -8.86
CA LEU A 86 -4.30 -21.43 -9.62
C LEU A 86 -4.47 -19.90 -9.63
N ILE A 87 -3.52 -19.18 -9.02
CA ILE A 87 -3.46 -17.71 -9.16
C ILE A 87 -3.20 -17.35 -10.63
N SER A 88 -4.03 -16.49 -11.19
CA SER A 88 -3.86 -16.00 -12.55
C SER A 88 -2.66 -15.04 -12.65
N ALA A 89 -2.14 -14.86 -13.87
CA ALA A 89 -1.08 -13.88 -14.12
C ALA A 89 -1.52 -12.45 -13.80
N GLU A 90 -2.81 -12.15 -13.89
CA GLU A 90 -3.38 -10.86 -13.54
C GLU A 90 -3.45 -10.67 -12.02
N GLU A 91 -3.94 -11.67 -11.27
CA GLU A 91 -3.92 -11.63 -9.80
C GLU A 91 -2.50 -11.54 -9.23
N LEU A 92 -1.55 -12.28 -9.81
CA LEU A 92 -0.14 -12.18 -9.42
C LEU A 92 0.42 -10.78 -9.68
N ARG A 93 -0.01 -10.12 -10.75
CA ARG A 93 0.40 -8.75 -11.08
C ARG A 93 -0.20 -7.73 -10.11
N LEU A 94 -1.48 -7.87 -9.79
CA LEU A 94 -2.13 -7.05 -8.75
C LEU A 94 -1.45 -7.21 -7.40
N PHE A 95 -1.00 -8.43 -7.07
CA PHE A 95 -0.21 -8.66 -5.87
C PHE A 95 1.15 -7.94 -5.94
N ASP A 96 1.88 -8.02 -7.06
CA ASP A 96 3.16 -7.32 -7.20
C ASP A 96 3.03 -5.79 -7.11
N ILE A 97 1.98 -5.23 -7.73
CA ILE A 97 1.65 -3.81 -7.65
C ILE A 97 1.40 -3.43 -6.18
N SER A 98 0.64 -4.24 -5.45
CA SER A 98 0.36 -4.03 -4.03
C SER A 98 1.64 -4.04 -3.19
N VAL A 99 2.54 -5.01 -3.42
CA VAL A 99 3.86 -5.07 -2.77
C VAL A 99 4.65 -3.78 -3.02
N CYS A 100 4.69 -3.31 -4.27
CA CYS A 100 5.43 -2.12 -4.67
C CYS A 100 4.86 -0.84 -4.02
N ILE A 101 3.53 -0.65 -4.04
CA ILE A 101 2.88 0.50 -3.41
C ILE A 101 3.13 0.49 -1.89
N SER A 102 2.97 -0.65 -1.22
CA SER A 102 3.23 -0.76 0.22
C SER A 102 4.68 -0.48 0.58
N ALA A 103 5.64 -0.93 -0.25
CA ALA A 103 7.06 -0.65 -0.05
C ALA A 103 7.39 0.85 -0.17
N ALA A 104 6.77 1.54 -1.14
CA ALA A 104 6.88 2.98 -1.28
C ALA A 104 6.34 3.70 -0.04
N TYR A 105 5.15 3.33 0.41
CA TYR A 105 4.53 3.94 1.58
C TYR A 105 5.23 3.64 2.92
N ASP A 106 5.93 2.51 3.08
CA ASP A 106 6.79 2.33 4.25
C ASP A 106 7.99 3.29 4.26
N SER A 107 8.55 3.59 3.07
CA SER A 107 9.60 4.61 2.93
C SER A 107 9.07 6.02 3.23
N PHE A 108 7.89 6.37 2.70
CA PHE A 108 7.23 7.65 2.96
C PHE A 108 6.87 7.85 4.43
N PHE A 109 6.48 6.78 5.13
CA PHE A 109 6.20 6.84 6.56
C PHE A 109 7.46 7.20 7.39
N ASN A 110 8.65 6.98 6.83
CA ASN A 110 9.93 7.44 7.38
C ASN A 110 10.38 8.79 6.80
N MET A 111 9.49 9.54 6.13
CA MET A 111 9.78 10.80 5.43
C MET A 111 10.94 10.67 4.42
N THR A 112 11.03 9.53 3.75
CA THR A 112 12.07 9.24 2.74
C THR A 112 11.41 9.14 1.37
N PRO A 113 11.86 9.91 0.36
CA PRO A 113 11.33 9.81 -0.99
C PRO A 113 11.71 8.45 -1.60
N GLU A 114 10.83 7.94 -2.42
CA GLU A 114 10.96 6.64 -3.07
C GLU A 114 10.43 6.73 -4.49
N ALA A 115 11.21 6.25 -5.45
CA ALA A 115 10.90 6.33 -6.88
C ALA A 115 11.03 4.98 -7.58
N LEU A 116 11.88 4.09 -7.06
CA LEU A 116 12.08 2.76 -7.63
C LEU A 116 10.80 1.94 -7.52
N TRP A 117 10.21 1.90 -6.33
CA TRP A 117 9.00 1.12 -6.08
C TRP A 117 7.78 1.66 -6.84
N ILE A 118 7.65 2.99 -6.94
CA ILE A 118 6.61 3.61 -7.77
C ILE A 118 6.80 3.21 -9.24
N THR A 119 8.03 3.29 -9.75
CA THR A 119 8.33 2.95 -11.15
C THR A 119 8.00 1.48 -11.44
N ARG A 120 8.39 0.57 -10.56
CA ARG A 120 8.04 -0.87 -10.67
C ARG A 120 6.52 -1.06 -10.74
N ALA A 121 5.77 -0.38 -9.85
CA ALA A 121 4.31 -0.48 -9.86
C ALA A 121 3.70 0.06 -11.17
N VAL A 122 4.16 1.22 -11.67
CA VAL A 122 3.70 1.77 -12.96
C VAL A 122 3.97 0.80 -14.12
N GLU A 123 5.14 0.18 -14.16
CA GLU A 123 5.50 -0.81 -15.18
C GLU A 123 4.60 -2.05 -15.14
N GLU A 124 4.21 -2.51 -13.96
CA GLU A 124 3.28 -3.63 -13.80
C GLU A 124 1.83 -3.23 -14.12
N THR A 125 1.36 -2.07 -13.67
CA THR A 125 0.02 -1.55 -13.98
C THR A 125 -0.22 -1.44 -15.48
N ALA A 126 0.79 -1.04 -16.26
CA ALA A 126 0.72 -0.94 -17.71
C ALA A 126 0.48 -2.29 -18.44
N LYS A 127 0.58 -3.42 -17.74
CA LYS A 127 0.38 -4.77 -18.27
C LYS A 127 -0.96 -5.39 -17.84
N LEU A 128 -1.79 -4.67 -17.07
CA LEU A 128 -3.14 -5.09 -16.72
C LEU A 128 -4.08 -5.00 -17.92
N GLN A 129 -5.15 -5.81 -17.92
CA GLN A 129 -6.13 -5.82 -19.00
C GLN A 129 -7.39 -5.04 -18.65
N ASP A 130 -7.77 -5.02 -17.37
CA ASP A 130 -8.94 -4.28 -16.92
C ASP A 130 -8.66 -2.78 -16.83
N GLU A 131 -9.31 -1.99 -17.70
CA GLU A 131 -9.15 -0.53 -17.78
C GLU A 131 -9.60 0.16 -16.48
N ALA A 132 -10.66 -0.32 -15.83
CA ALA A 132 -11.18 0.28 -14.60
C ALA A 132 -10.19 0.10 -13.44
N THR A 133 -9.71 -1.13 -13.22
CA THR A 133 -8.67 -1.42 -12.21
C THR A 133 -7.38 -0.63 -12.52
N THR A 134 -7.01 -0.51 -13.80
CA THR A 134 -5.84 0.27 -14.22
C THR A 134 -5.99 1.75 -13.84
N GLU A 135 -7.14 2.36 -14.10
CA GLU A 135 -7.41 3.76 -13.75
C GLU A 135 -7.36 3.98 -12.23
N GLU A 136 -7.97 3.08 -11.45
CA GLU A 136 -7.95 3.14 -9.99
C GLU A 136 -6.52 3.05 -9.43
N ILE A 137 -5.72 2.11 -9.92
CA ILE A 137 -4.32 1.94 -9.48
C ILE A 137 -3.47 3.13 -9.90
N MET A 138 -3.67 3.68 -11.11
CA MET A 138 -2.93 4.86 -11.56
C MET A 138 -3.20 6.08 -10.67
N ALA A 139 -4.43 6.27 -10.19
CA ALA A 139 -4.74 7.35 -9.24
C ALA A 139 -3.99 7.18 -7.89
N LEU A 140 -3.84 5.94 -7.41
CA LEU A 140 -3.02 5.66 -6.22
C LEU A 140 -1.53 5.94 -6.49
N LEU A 141 -1.03 5.63 -7.69
CA LEU A 141 0.36 5.87 -8.08
C LEU A 141 0.67 7.36 -8.26
N ASP A 142 -0.28 8.14 -8.77
CA ASP A 142 -0.17 9.60 -8.85
C ASP A 142 -0.08 10.21 -7.44
N THR A 143 -0.90 9.71 -6.51
CA THR A 143 -0.85 10.11 -5.10
C THR A 143 0.50 9.73 -4.46
N ALA A 144 0.95 8.49 -4.64
CA ALA A 144 2.26 8.04 -4.14
C ALA A 144 3.43 8.86 -4.70
N ASN A 145 3.36 9.26 -5.97
CA ASN A 145 4.36 10.12 -6.60
C ASN A 145 4.35 11.53 -5.99
N ALA A 146 3.18 12.11 -5.74
CA ALA A 146 3.07 13.38 -5.03
C ALA A 146 3.65 13.29 -3.60
N VAL A 147 3.35 12.21 -2.87
CA VAL A 147 3.92 11.94 -1.54
C VAL A 147 5.46 11.84 -1.58
N SER A 148 6.03 11.21 -2.60
CA SER A 148 7.48 11.15 -2.78
C SER A 148 8.10 12.55 -2.96
N MET A 149 7.43 13.43 -3.70
CA MET A 149 7.84 14.83 -3.82
C MET A 149 7.71 15.58 -2.49
N ILE A 150 6.64 15.35 -1.73
CA ILE A 150 6.47 15.92 -0.37
C ILE A 150 7.61 15.47 0.55
N CYS A 151 8.00 14.20 0.52
CA CYS A 151 9.14 13.70 1.29
C CYS A 151 10.45 14.40 0.89
N SER A 152 10.65 14.67 -0.40
CA SER A 152 11.81 15.43 -0.89
C SER A 152 11.81 16.87 -0.38
N MET A 153 10.66 17.55 -0.38
CA MET A 153 10.51 18.90 0.19
C MET A 153 10.82 18.90 1.70
N TYR A 154 10.35 17.88 2.43
CA TYR A 154 10.63 17.73 3.85
C TYR A 154 12.12 17.59 4.13
N GLN A 155 12.84 16.82 3.32
CA GLN A 155 14.29 16.65 3.44
C GLN A 155 15.07 17.95 3.15
N ASN A 156 14.51 18.84 2.34
CA ASN A 156 15.07 20.17 2.08
C ASN A 156 14.70 21.21 3.17
N GLU A 157 14.00 20.79 4.22
CA GLU A 157 13.55 21.64 5.34
C GLU A 157 12.49 22.69 4.97
N ASP A 158 11.83 22.54 3.82
CA ASP A 158 10.77 23.43 3.32
C ASP A 158 9.41 23.10 3.96
N TYR A 159 9.33 23.07 5.30
CA TYR A 159 8.18 22.53 6.03
C TYR A 159 6.86 23.27 5.81
N GLY A 160 6.89 24.54 5.41
CA GLY A 160 5.68 25.27 5.02
C GLY A 160 5.08 24.75 3.73
N ASP A 161 5.93 24.62 2.70
CA ASP A 161 5.55 24.12 1.38
C ASP A 161 5.12 22.65 1.45
N VAL A 162 5.72 21.87 2.36
CA VAL A 162 5.27 20.50 2.68
C VAL A 162 3.81 20.47 3.11
N LEU A 163 3.39 21.37 4.01
CA LEU A 163 2.01 21.40 4.51
C LEU A 163 1.03 21.81 3.40
N ASP A 164 1.40 22.77 2.56
CA ASP A 164 0.59 23.19 1.42
C ASP A 164 0.45 22.06 0.38
N ALA A 165 1.55 21.33 0.12
CA ALA A 165 1.55 20.20 -0.80
C ALA A 165 0.73 19.01 -0.29
N ILE A 166 0.73 18.75 1.03
CA ILE A 166 -0.15 17.74 1.64
C ILE A 166 -1.61 18.09 1.40
N LEU A 167 -2.02 19.34 1.65
CA LEU A 167 -3.40 19.79 1.46
C LEU A 167 -3.84 19.75 -0.01
N GLU A 168 -2.93 19.98 -0.94
CA GLU A 168 -3.25 19.85 -2.36
C GLU A 168 -3.40 18.38 -2.77
N THR A 169 -2.50 17.53 -2.29
CA THR A 169 -2.56 16.08 -2.55
C THR A 169 -3.82 15.46 -1.96
N GLU A 170 -4.26 15.89 -0.76
CA GLU A 170 -5.48 15.41 -0.11
C GLU A 170 -6.75 15.63 -0.97
N LYS A 171 -6.81 16.70 -1.76
CA LYS A 171 -7.98 17.00 -2.61
C LYS A 171 -8.11 16.06 -3.80
N GLU A 172 -6.98 15.54 -4.27
CA GLU A 172 -6.88 14.67 -5.45
C GLU A 172 -6.78 13.19 -5.05
N ALA A 173 -6.34 12.90 -3.82
CA ALA A 173 -6.20 11.54 -3.31
C ALA A 173 -7.54 10.79 -3.29
N ALA A 174 -7.49 9.51 -3.65
CA ALA A 174 -8.67 8.66 -3.58
C ALA A 174 -9.15 8.54 -2.12
N PRO A 175 -10.47 8.61 -1.84
CA PRO A 175 -10.99 8.43 -0.47
C PRO A 175 -10.62 7.09 0.17
N THR A 176 -10.28 6.09 -0.65
CA THR A 176 -9.87 4.74 -0.25
C THR A 176 -8.36 4.62 0.00
N ASP A 177 -7.57 5.66 -0.26
CA ASP A 177 -6.12 5.65 -0.03
C ASP A 177 -5.79 5.84 1.47
N HIS A 178 -5.98 4.76 2.22
CA HIS A 178 -5.64 4.73 3.65
C HIS A 178 -4.15 4.94 3.91
N GLU A 179 -3.30 4.61 2.95
CA GLU A 179 -1.85 4.76 3.05
C GLU A 179 -1.45 6.25 3.01
N PHE A 180 -2.06 7.03 2.11
CA PHE A 180 -1.94 8.48 2.12
C PHE A 180 -2.42 9.08 3.44
N PHE A 181 -3.56 8.65 3.97
CA PHE A 181 -4.08 9.17 5.23
C PHE A 181 -3.15 8.92 6.42
N MET A 182 -2.53 7.72 6.49
CA MET A 182 -1.52 7.43 7.51
C MET A 182 -0.25 8.26 7.33
N PHE A 183 0.18 8.46 6.09
CA PHE A 183 1.28 9.36 5.75
C PHE A 183 0.98 10.79 6.21
N GLU A 184 -0.22 11.31 5.97
CA GLU A 184 -0.64 12.67 6.36
C GLU A 184 -0.45 12.88 7.87
N ILE A 185 -0.98 11.96 8.70
CA ILE A 185 -0.83 12.01 10.16
C ILE A 185 0.67 12.06 10.52
N LYS A 186 1.48 11.18 9.93
CA LYS A 186 2.92 11.14 10.18
C LYS A 186 3.62 12.44 9.75
N ALA A 187 3.26 12.99 8.60
CA ALA A 187 3.85 14.20 8.06
C ALA A 187 3.50 15.43 8.91
N LEU A 188 2.25 15.53 9.39
CA LEU A 188 1.80 16.58 10.32
C LEU A 188 2.57 16.55 11.64
N ILE A 189 2.79 15.35 12.21
CA ILE A 189 3.62 15.19 13.42
C ILE A 189 5.05 15.68 13.12
N SER A 190 5.64 15.19 12.02
CA SER A 190 7.03 15.47 11.66
C SER A 190 7.27 16.96 11.39
N CYS A 191 6.35 17.64 10.72
CA CYS A 191 6.41 19.07 10.47
C CYS A 191 6.12 19.87 11.75
N GLY A 192 5.14 19.44 12.54
CA GLY A 192 4.80 20.05 13.83
C GLY A 192 5.99 20.06 14.80
N GLU A 193 6.74 18.95 14.88
CA GLU A 193 7.97 18.86 15.69
C GLU A 193 9.05 19.82 15.19
N LYS A 194 9.29 19.87 13.88
CA LYS A 194 10.32 20.75 13.28
C LYS A 194 9.99 22.23 13.41
N LEU A 195 8.72 22.58 13.27
CA LEU A 195 8.22 23.94 13.40
C LEU A 195 7.91 24.35 14.85
N LEU A 196 8.08 23.44 15.81
CA LEU A 196 7.65 23.62 17.21
C LEU A 196 6.17 24.03 17.34
N ASN A 197 5.33 23.55 16.42
CA ASN A 197 3.92 23.89 16.33
C ASN A 197 3.05 22.80 16.95
N ARG A 198 2.55 23.06 18.17
CA ARG A 198 1.70 22.13 18.91
C ARG A 198 0.32 21.94 18.28
N ASP A 199 -0.21 22.91 17.55
CA ASP A 199 -1.53 22.81 16.96
C ASP A 199 -1.55 21.75 15.84
N LEU A 200 -0.48 21.66 15.04
CA LEU A 200 -0.31 20.59 14.05
C LEU A 200 -0.24 19.20 14.70
N ILE A 201 0.49 19.08 15.82
CA ILE A 201 0.58 17.81 16.55
C ILE A 201 -0.79 17.42 17.13
N ASN A 202 -1.54 18.38 17.69
CA ASN A 202 -2.89 18.13 18.20
C ASN A 202 -3.88 17.73 17.09
N GLN A 203 -3.74 18.33 15.91
CA GLN A 203 -4.51 17.93 14.73
C GLN A 203 -4.19 16.49 14.34
N ALA A 204 -2.92 16.12 14.26
CA ALA A 204 -2.51 14.74 14.00
C ALA A 204 -3.03 13.75 15.05
N HIS A 205 -3.06 14.11 16.34
CA HIS A 205 -3.70 13.29 17.38
C HIS A 205 -5.19 13.08 17.12
N SER A 206 -5.86 14.08 16.58
CA SER A 206 -7.31 14.05 16.31
C SER A 206 -7.60 13.17 15.10
N LEU A 207 -6.79 13.29 14.04
CA LEU A 207 -6.85 12.42 12.86
C LEU A 207 -6.52 10.96 13.21
N TYR A 208 -5.50 10.72 14.05
CA TYR A 208 -5.20 9.38 14.55
C TYR A 208 -6.38 8.76 15.31
N LYS A 209 -7.04 9.52 16.20
CA LYS A 209 -8.24 9.03 16.91
C LYS A 209 -9.36 8.70 15.94
N PHE A 210 -9.60 9.56 14.95
CA PHE A 210 -10.58 9.30 13.90
C PHE A 210 -10.27 8.00 13.13
N ALA A 211 -9.00 7.79 12.76
CA ALA A 211 -8.55 6.56 12.09
C ALA A 211 -8.85 5.29 12.92
N VAL A 212 -8.64 5.34 14.24
CA VAL A 212 -8.89 4.20 15.14
C VAL A 212 -10.38 4.01 15.42
N ASP A 213 -11.07 5.07 15.82
CA ASP A 213 -12.42 4.98 16.39
C ASP A 213 -13.50 4.85 15.30
N GLU A 214 -13.36 5.60 14.21
CA GLU A 214 -14.36 5.68 13.14
C GLU A 214 -14.02 4.75 11.97
N MET A 215 -12.77 4.78 11.50
CA MET A 215 -12.33 3.96 10.36
C MET A 215 -11.91 2.54 10.76
N LYS A 216 -11.67 2.29 12.05
CA LYS A 216 -11.24 0.98 12.59
C LYS A 216 -9.97 0.45 11.90
N LEU A 217 -9.03 1.35 11.58
CA LEU A 217 -7.74 0.97 11.02
C LEU A 217 -6.86 0.36 12.12
N GLU A 218 -6.48 -0.91 11.94
CA GLU A 218 -5.73 -1.70 12.92
C GLU A 218 -4.51 -2.39 12.28
N ASP A 219 -3.60 -1.62 11.68
CA ASP A 219 -2.37 -2.14 11.08
C ASP A 219 -1.09 -1.76 11.84
N TYR A 220 0.06 -2.18 11.30
CA TYR A 220 1.36 -1.93 11.92
C TYR A 220 1.77 -0.45 11.89
N LYS A 221 1.35 0.33 10.89
CA LYS A 221 1.63 1.77 10.80
C LYS A 221 0.82 2.52 11.84
N MET A 222 -0.44 2.14 12.06
CA MET A 222 -1.25 2.62 13.18
C MET A 222 -0.61 2.30 14.54
N ALA A 223 -0.07 1.08 14.73
CA ALA A 223 0.67 0.73 15.93
C ALA A 223 1.96 1.57 16.12
N ARG A 224 2.63 1.97 15.03
CA ARG A 224 3.78 2.88 15.06
C ARG A 224 3.35 4.32 15.40
N LEU A 225 2.30 4.83 14.78
CA LEU A 225 1.71 6.14 15.10
C LEU A 225 1.34 6.22 16.58
N LYS A 226 0.70 5.19 17.12
CA LYS A 226 0.35 5.10 18.54
C LYS A 226 1.55 5.37 19.45
N LYS A 227 2.70 4.73 19.16
CA LYS A 227 3.94 4.90 19.93
C LYS A 227 4.51 6.30 19.81
N ILE A 228 4.51 6.88 18.60
CA ILE A 228 5.00 8.24 18.34
C ILE A 228 4.17 9.27 19.13
N LEU A 229 2.86 9.09 19.16
CA LEU A 229 1.92 9.99 19.83
C LEU A 229 1.83 9.78 21.35
N GLY A 230 2.48 8.73 21.89
CA GLY A 230 2.57 8.48 23.33
C GLY A 230 1.30 7.89 23.97
N TYR A 231 0.53 7.10 23.22
CA TYR A 231 -0.64 6.35 23.72
C TYR A 231 -0.30 4.94 24.24
#